data_AF-L8TLL2-F1
#
_entry.id   AF-L8TLL2-F1
#
_cell.length_a   1.000
_cell.length_b   1.000
_cell.length_c   1.000
_cell.angle_alpha   90.00
_cell.angle_beta   90.00
_cell.angle_gamma   90.00
#
_symmetry.space_group_name_H-M   'P 1'
#
loop_
_entity.id
_entity.type
_entity.pdbx_description
1 polymer ?
#
loop_
_entity_poly.entity_id
_entity_poly.type
_entity_poly.pdbx_seq_one_letter_code
_entity_poly.pdbx_strand_id
1 'polypeptide(L)' 'MVSMTAFIAGVKDRLTREEKGATMVEYGIMVAFIAVIVMAAVIILGPEIAGLFTDVSTAIP' A
#
# COMPACT_ATOMS: atom_id res chain seq x y z
N MET A 1 37.86 25.40 -12.31
CA MET A 1 37.20 24.34 -13.11
C MET A 1 36.37 23.36 -12.26
N VAL A 2 36.73 23.07 -11.00
CA VAL A 2 35.99 22.15 -10.11
C VAL A 2 34.54 22.59 -9.78
N SER A 3 34.29 23.90 -9.69
CA SER A 3 32.95 24.44 -9.41
C SER A 3 31.95 24.17 -10.54
N MET A 4 32.40 24.28 -11.80
CA MET A 4 31.55 24.02 -12.97
C MET A 4 31.20 22.53 -13.08
N THR A 5 32.16 21.65 -12.81
CA THR A 5 31.92 20.19 -12.81
C THR A 5 31.02 19.76 -11.66
N ALA A 6 31.14 20.38 -10.48
CA ALA A 6 30.27 20.10 -9.33
C ALA A 6 28.82 20.55 -9.57
N PHE A 7 28.62 21.71 -10.20
CA PHE A 7 27.30 22.19 -10.59
C PHE A 7 26.62 21.24 -11.60
N ILE A 8 27.34 20.85 -12.66
CA ILE A 8 26.84 19.90 -13.66
C ILE A 8 26.52 18.54 -13.03
N ALA A 9 27.37 18.04 -12.13
CA ALA A 9 27.14 16.79 -11.42
C ALA A 9 25.88 16.84 -10.53
N GLY A 10 25.66 17.93 -9.79
CA GLY A 10 24.47 18.10 -8.94
C GLY A 10 23.16 18.21 -9.72
N VAL A 11 23.19 18.89 -10.88
CA VAL A 11 22.03 18.96 -11.78
C VAL A 11 21.74 17.59 -12.39
N LYS A 12 22.77 16.87 -12.85
CA LYS A 12 22.62 15.52 -13.40
C LYS A 12 22.02 14.57 -12.37
N ASP A 13 22.56 14.53 -11.15
CA ASP A 13 22.09 13.65 -10.08
C ASP A 13 20.60 13.87 -9.77
N ARG A 14 20.17 15.14 -9.69
CA ARG A 14 18.76 15.49 -9.45
C ARG A 14 17.83 15.01 -10.56
N LEU A 15 18.24 15.13 -11.82
CA LEU A 15 17.45 14.71 -12.99
C LEU A 15 17.42 13.19 -13.17
N THR A 16 18.50 12.49 -12.80
CA THR A 16 18.55 11.01 -12.88
C THR A 16 17.90 10.31 -11.69
N ARG A 17 17.56 11.02 -10.60
CA ARG A 17 16.96 10.43 -9.38
C ARG A 17 15.44 10.30 -9.43
N GLU A 18 14.79 10.65 -10.54
CA GLU A 18 13.33 10.62 -10.69
C GLU A 18 12.74 9.20 -10.81
N GLU A 19 13.56 8.18 -11.10
CA GLU A 19 13.07 6.80 -11.28
C GLU A 19 12.62 6.10 -9.98
N LYS A 20 12.97 6.63 -8.80
CA LYS A 20 12.52 6.09 -7.51
C LYS A 20 11.08 6.48 -7.15
N GLY A 21 10.53 7.52 -7.79
CA GLY A 21 9.16 8.00 -7.53
C GLY A 21 8.11 7.27 -8.38
N ALA A 22 8.43 6.95 -9.63
CA ALA A 22 7.54 6.23 -10.54
C ALA A 22 7.18 4.83 -10.01
N THR A 23 8.11 4.16 -9.34
CA THR A 23 7.89 2.85 -8.71
C THR A 23 6.88 2.88 -7.56
N MET A 24 6.76 4.00 -6.82
CA MET A 24 5.78 4.09 -5.73
C MET A 24 4.34 4.05 -6.24
N VAL A 25 4.08 4.51 -7.47
CA VAL A 25 2.74 4.50 -8.06
C VAL A 25 2.31 3.09 -8.46
N GLU A 26 3.23 2.29 -9.01
CA GLU A 26 2.97 0.92 -9.42
C GLU A 26 2.65 0.02 -8.22
N TYR A 27 3.47 0.08 -7.17
CA TYR A 27 3.19 -0.63 -5.93
C TYR A 27 1.93 -0.11 -5.22
N GLY A 28 1.63 1.19 -5.33
CA GLY A 28 0.42 1.79 -4.78
C GLY A 28 -0.87 1.19 -5.37
N ILE A 29 -0.92 1.00 -6.69
CA ILE A 29 -2.09 0.39 -7.36
C ILE A 29 -2.23 -1.09 -7.00
N MET A 30 -1.13 -1.85 -6.92
CA MET A 30 -1.18 -3.25 -6.48
C MET A 30 -1.72 -3.39 -5.05
N VAL A 31 -1.26 -2.53 -4.13
CA VAL A 31 -1.75 -2.53 -2.74
C VAL A 31 -3.22 -2.11 -2.68
N ALA A 32 -3.64 -1.11 -3.46
CA ALA A 32 -5.05 -0.71 -3.53
C ALA A 32 -5.96 -1.85 -4.01
N PHE A 33 -5.52 -2.64 -5.00
CA PHE A 33 -6.26 -3.80 -5.48
C PHE A 33 -6.40 -4.88 -4.39
N ILE A 34 -5.32 -5.20 -3.68
CA ILE A 34 -5.35 -6.14 -2.54
C ILE A 34 -6.29 -5.62 -1.44
N ALA A 35 -6.28 -4.31 -1.16
CA ALA A 35 -7.15 -3.70 -0.16
C ALA A 35 -8.63 -3.87 -0.50
N VAL A 36 -9.01 -3.75 -1.77
CA VAL A 36 -10.39 -4.00 -2.23
C VAL A 36 -10.80 -5.46 -2.00
N ILE A 37 -9.91 -6.41 -2.30
CA ILE A 37 -10.17 -7.84 -2.09
C ILE A 37 -10.37 -8.14 -0.59
N VAL A 38 -9.48 -7.62 0.26
CA VAL A 38 -9.58 -7.79 1.72
C VAL A 38 -10.87 -7.16 2.24
N MET A 39 -11.23 -5.97 1.76
CA MET A 39 -12.47 -5.30 2.13
C MET A 39 -13.70 -6.14 1.76
N ALA A 40 -13.74 -6.69 0.56
CA ALA A 40 -14.83 -7.58 0.13
C ALA A 40 -14.93 -8.82 1.02
N ALA A 41 -13.79 -9.43 1.36
CA ALA A 41 -13.75 -10.57 2.27
C ALA A 41 -14.28 -10.23 3.66
N VAL A 42 -13.91 -9.07 4.23
CA VAL A 42 -14.43 -8.63 5.54
C VAL A 42 -15.93 -8.34 5.49
N ILE A 43 -16.45 -7.75 4.41
CA ILE A 43 -17.89 -7.49 4.26
C ILE A 43 -18.71 -8.78 4.26
N ILE A 44 -18.20 -9.84 3.62
CA ILE A 44 -18.90 -11.13 3.51
C ILE A 44 -18.71 -11.97 4.78
N LEU A 45 -17.46 -12.16 5.22
CA LEU A 45 -17.12 -13.07 6.31
C LEU A 45 -17.33 -12.44 7.70
N GLY A 46 -17.24 -11.11 7.82
CA GLY A 46 -17.40 -10.41 9.10
C GLY A 46 -18.73 -10.72 9.79
N PRO A 47 -19.88 -10.57 9.11
CA PRO A 47 -21.19 -10.93 9.67
C PRO A 47 -21.31 -12.40 10.04
N GLU A 48 -20.79 -13.32 9.22
CA GLU A 48 -20.82 -14.76 9.51
C GLU A 48 -20.03 -15.10 10.77
N ILE A 49 -18.81 -14.58 10.90
CA ILE A 49 -17.96 -14.76 12.08
C ILE A 49 -18.65 -14.17 13.32
N ALA A 50 -19.23 -12.97 13.21
CA ALA A 50 -19.97 -12.36 14.31
C ALA A 50 -21.20 -13.21 14.72
N GLY A 51 -21.87 -13.82 13.75
CA GLY A 51 -22.96 -14.79 13.97
C GLY A 51 -22.47 -15.99 14.79
N LEU A 52 -21.37 -16.62 14.39
CA LEU A 52 -20.79 -17.76 15.12
C LEU A 52 -20.47 -17.42 16.58
N PHE A 53 -19.88 -16.25 16.84
CA PHE A 53 -19.62 -15.82 18.22
C PHE A 53 -20.89 -15.53 19.01
N THR A 54 -21.92 -14.98 18.34
CA THR A 54 -23.23 -14.74 18.96
C THR A 54 -23.89 -16.05 19.33
N ASP A 55 -23.90 -17.03 18.42
CA ASP A 55 -24.48 -18.35 18.65
C ASP A 55 -23.83 -19.03 19.86
N VAL A 56 -22.49 -19.04 19.92
CA VAL A 56 -21.76 -19.56 21.08
C VAL A 56 -22.11 -18.80 22.35
N SER A 57 -22.19 -17.46 22.30
CA SER A 57 -22.57 -16.65 23.46
C SER A 57 -23.99 -16.94 23.95
N THR A 58 -24.93 -17.23 23.04
CA THR A 58 -26.31 -17.58 23.40
C THR A 58 -26.46 -19.01 23.91
N ALA A 59 -25.53 -19.90 23.56
CA ALA A 59 -25.52 -21.29 24.01
C ALA A 59 -24.93 -21.46 25.42
N ILE A 60 -24.25 -20.44 25.95
CA ILE A 60 -23.71 -20.44 27.30
C ILE A 60 -24.73 -19.80 28.26
N PRO A 61 -25.09 -20.45 29.38
CA PRO A 61 -26.02 -19.91 30.38
C PRO A 61 -25.58 -18.61 31.04
#